data_AF-A0A3D0YRN8-F1
#
_entry.id   AF-A0A3D0YRN8-F1
#
_cell.length_a   1.000
_cell.length_b   1.000
_cell.length_c   1.000
_cell.angle_alpha   90.00
_cell.angle_beta   90.00
_cell.angle_gamma   90.00
#
_symmetry.space_group_name_H-M   'P 1'
#
loop_
_entity.id
_entity.type
_entity.pdbx_description
1 polymer ?
#
loop_
_entity_poly.entity_id
_entity_poly.type
_entity_poly.pdbx_seq_one_letter_code
_entity_poly.pdbx_strand_id
1 'polypeptide(L)'
;MILVFYLGAGCLHCTEQLTAMADRYSDFKKAGLPILAISTDDVPNLKKSQTNYKKGEIPFPIISDSRKDIFKKYTSHDDFENKPLHGTFVIDKTGRILWSDISADPFMDLDFLIKESSRLLKLHQ
;
A
#
# COMPACT_ATOMS: atom_id res chain seq x y z
N MET A 1 1.97 -10.90 3.07
CA MET A 1 1.17 -9.98 2.24
C MET A 1 1.80 -8.61 2.24
N ILE A 2 1.48 -7.79 1.24
CA ILE A 2 1.92 -6.39 1.16
C ILE A 2 0.75 -5.50 1.54
N LEU A 3 0.96 -4.60 2.51
CA LEU A 3 0.01 -3.57 2.88
C LEU A 3 0.55 -2.21 2.44
N VAL A 4 -0.25 -1.43 1.71
CA VAL A 4 0.16 -0.13 1.17
C VAL A 4 -0.77 0.96 1.68
N PHE A 5 -0.23 1.97 2.33
CA PHE A 5 -0.93 3.17 2.79
C PHE A 5 -0.64 4.31 1.82
N TYR A 6 -1.70 4.91 1.26
CA TYR A 6 -1.58 6.00 0.29
C TYR A 6 -2.59 7.12 0.57
N LEU A 7 -2.23 8.35 0.19
CA LEU A 7 -2.87 9.58 0.66
C LEU A 7 -4.14 9.99 -0.12
N GLY A 8 -4.75 9.06 -0.86
CA GLY A 8 -5.96 9.29 -1.63
C GLY A 8 -5.77 9.93 -3.01
N ALA A 9 -6.89 10.31 -3.63
CA ALA A 9 -7.00 10.68 -5.05
C ALA A 9 -6.21 11.94 -5.45
N GLY A 10 -5.91 12.83 -4.50
CA GLY A 10 -5.16 14.07 -4.74
C GLY A 10 -3.64 13.88 -4.82
N CYS A 11 -3.14 12.68 -4.54
CA CYS A 11 -1.72 12.38 -4.47
C CYS A 11 -1.22 11.77 -5.80
N LEU A 12 -0.44 12.55 -6.56
CA LEU A 12 0.10 12.12 -7.85
C LEU A 12 1.02 10.91 -7.70
N HIS A 13 1.95 10.95 -6.75
CA HIS A 13 2.93 9.88 -6.51
C HIS A 13 2.27 8.58 -6.02
N CYS A 14 1.15 8.68 -5.29
CA CYS A 14 0.34 7.51 -4.93
C CYS A 14 -0.22 6.81 -6.16
N THR A 15 -0.65 7.59 -7.16
CA THR A 15 -1.16 7.04 -8.42
C THR A 15 -0.05 6.32 -9.17
N GLU A 16 1.17 6.86 -9.17
CA GLU A 16 2.34 6.22 -9.79
C GLU A 16 2.69 4.88 -9.12
N GLN A 17 2.74 4.84 -7.79
CA GLN A 17 3.03 3.62 -7.03
C GLN A 17 2.01 2.52 -7.30
N LEU A 18 0.73 2.84 -7.13
CA LEU A 18 -0.36 1.88 -7.35
C LEU A 18 -0.38 1.40 -8.81
N THR A 19 0.04 2.23 -9.78
CA THR A 19 0.04 1.88 -11.20
C THR A 19 1.18 0.93 -11.47
N ALA A 20 2.37 1.21 -10.94
CA ALA A 20 3.52 0.34 -11.04
C ALA A 20 3.23 -1.04 -10.41
N MET A 21 2.55 -1.06 -9.26
CA MET A 21 2.12 -2.31 -8.61
C MET A 21 1.06 -3.06 -9.43
N ALA A 22 0.12 -2.34 -10.05
CA ALA A 22 -0.90 -2.94 -10.93
C ALA A 22 -0.27 -3.54 -12.20
N ASP A 23 0.64 -2.81 -12.86
CA ASP A 23 1.38 -3.29 -14.04
C ASP A 23 2.19 -4.56 -13.72
N ARG A 24 2.76 -4.64 -12.51
CA ARG A 24 3.54 -5.79 -12.02
C ARG A 24 2.72 -6.80 -11.20
N TYR A 25 1.39 -6.69 -11.17
CA TYR A 25 0.55 -7.48 -10.27
C TYR A 25 0.74 -9.00 -10.44
N SER A 26 1.02 -9.45 -11.66
CA SER A 26 1.28 -10.86 -11.94
C SER A 26 2.51 -11.42 -11.19
N ASP A 27 3.51 -10.58 -10.92
CA ASP A 27 4.72 -10.99 -10.20
C ASP A 27 4.46 -11.13 -8.70
N PHE A 28 3.73 -10.19 -8.11
CA PHE A 28 3.25 -10.30 -6.73
C PHE A 28 2.41 -11.57 -6.53
N LYS A 29 1.50 -11.87 -7.48
CA LYS A 29 0.69 -13.08 -7.45
C LYS A 29 1.54 -14.35 -7.52
N LYS A 30 2.52 -14.43 -8.44
CA LYS A 30 3.44 -15.57 -8.56
C LYS A 30 4.29 -15.77 -7.30
N ALA A 31 4.67 -14.68 -6.63
CA ALA A 31 5.43 -14.71 -5.38
C ALA A 31 4.58 -15.06 -4.15
N GLY A 32 3.25 -15.21 -4.28
CA GLY A 32 2.36 -15.45 -3.15
C GLY A 32 2.22 -14.24 -2.22
N LEU A 33 2.36 -13.03 -2.77
CA LEU A 33 2.31 -11.75 -2.07
C LEU A 33 1.01 -11.01 -2.41
N PRO A 34 -0.12 -11.32 -1.75
CA PRO A 34 -1.34 -10.53 -1.96
C PRO A 34 -1.12 -9.08 -1.50
N ILE A 35 -1.71 -8.13 -2.23
CA ILE A 35 -1.63 -6.69 -1.96
C ILE A 35 -2.97 -6.22 -1.40
N LEU A 36 -2.93 -5.36 -0.39
CA LEU A 36 -4.06 -4.59 0.11
C LEU A 36 -3.65 -3.11 0.19
N ALA A 37 -4.41 -2.22 -0.44
CA ALA A 37 -4.19 -0.79 -0.35
C ALA A 37 -5.19 -0.13 0.62
N ILE A 38 -4.73 0.83 1.42
CA ILE A 38 -5.53 1.60 2.37
C ILE A 38 -5.39 3.08 2.02
N SER A 39 -6.52 3.72 1.75
CA SER A 39 -6.63 5.12 1.36
C SER A 39 -7.13 5.99 2.51
N THR A 40 -6.74 7.25 2.53
CA THR A 40 -7.40 8.27 3.36
C THR A 40 -8.70 8.80 2.76
N ASP A 41 -9.03 8.45 1.51
CA ASP A 41 -10.30 8.83 0.89
C ASP A 41 -11.48 8.17 1.60
N ASP A 42 -12.62 8.85 1.65
CA ASP A 42 -13.90 8.24 1.98
C ASP A 42 -14.41 7.33 0.84
N VAL A 43 -15.41 6.48 1.13
CA VAL A 43 -15.92 5.51 0.13
C VAL A 43 -16.38 6.17 -1.18
N PRO A 44 -17.09 7.32 -1.18
CA PRO A 44 -17.45 8.02 -2.42
C PRO A 44 -16.24 8.48 -3.24
N ASN A 45 -15.23 9.11 -2.61
CA ASN A 45 -14.05 9.59 -3.31
C ASN A 45 -13.15 8.44 -3.76
N LEU A 46 -13.08 7.37 -2.98
CA LEU A 46 -12.36 6.15 -3.35
C LEU A 46 -12.94 5.50 -4.62
N LYS A 47 -14.26 5.50 -4.79
CA LYS A 47 -14.89 5.02 -6.01
C LYS A 47 -14.54 5.89 -7.21
N LYS A 48 -14.53 7.22 -7.02
CA LYS A 48 -14.13 8.18 -8.07
C LYS A 48 -12.64 8.04 -8.44
N SER A 49 -11.76 7.83 -7.46
CA SER A 49 -10.33 7.68 -7.70
C SER A 49 -10.03 6.41 -8.50
N GLN A 50 -10.77 5.33 -8.24
CA GLN A 50 -10.68 4.09 -9.03
C GLN A 50 -11.14 4.31 -10.48
N THR A 51 -12.18 5.12 -10.73
CA THR A 51 -12.60 5.43 -12.11
C THR A 51 -11.61 6.34 -12.85
N ASN A 52 -10.84 7.16 -12.13
CA ASN A 52 -9.86 8.07 -12.72
C ASN A 52 -8.50 7.41 -13.02
N TYR A 53 -8.39 6.11 -12.77
CA TYR A 53 -7.17 5.36 -12.96
C TYR A 53 -6.89 5.16 -14.46
N LYS A 54 -5.86 5.82 -14.98
CA LYS A 54 -5.59 5.94 -16.43
C LYS A 54 -5.44 4.60 -17.17
N LYS A 55 -5.03 3.54 -16.47
CA LYS A 55 -4.78 2.21 -17.06
C LYS A 55 -5.88 1.18 -16.80
N GLY A 56 -7.04 1.59 -16.29
CA GLY A 56 -8.15 0.69 -15.94
C GLY A 56 -8.16 0.32 -14.46
N GLU A 57 -8.93 -0.71 -14.11
CA GLU A 57 -9.19 -1.09 -12.72
C GLU A 57 -7.93 -1.62 -12.01
N ILE A 58 -7.73 -1.19 -10.77
CA ILE A 58 -6.67 -1.70 -9.91
C ILE A 58 -6.99 -3.16 -9.54
N PRO A 59 -6.07 -4.12 -9.80
CA PRO A 59 -6.39 -5.55 -9.72
C PRO A 59 -6.32 -6.14 -8.30
N PHE A 60 -6.28 -5.30 -7.27
CA PHE A 60 -6.18 -5.67 -5.87
C PHE A 60 -7.10 -4.80 -5.00
N PRO A 61 -7.55 -5.30 -3.84
CA PRO A 61 -8.51 -4.60 -3.00
C PRO A 61 -7.97 -3.28 -2.44
N ILE A 62 -8.87 -2.31 -2.33
CA ILE A 62 -8.60 -1.00 -1.75
C ILE A 62 -9.66 -0.69 -0.69
N ILE A 63 -9.22 -0.23 0.49
CA ILE A 63 -10.07 0.09 1.62
C ILE A 63 -9.98 1.59 1.94
N SER A 64 -11.10 2.16 2.37
CA SER A 64 -11.18 3.52 2.90
C SER A 64 -10.88 3.53 4.40
N ASP A 65 -9.94 4.37 4.82
CA ASP A 65 -9.67 4.75 6.21
C ASP A 65 -9.77 6.28 6.36
N SER A 66 -10.94 6.84 6.06
CA SER A 66 -11.18 8.29 6.10
C SER A 66 -10.99 8.92 7.49
N ARG A 67 -11.12 8.11 8.56
CA ARG A 67 -10.85 8.54 9.94
C ARG A 67 -9.37 8.48 10.32
N LYS A 68 -8.53 7.86 9.47
CA LYS A 68 -7.08 7.67 9.68
C LYS A 68 -6.75 6.84 10.92
N ASP A 69 -7.70 6.03 11.41
CA ASP A 69 -7.52 5.20 12.61
C ASP A 69 -6.49 4.10 12.36
N ILE A 70 -6.48 3.54 11.14
CA ILE A 70 -5.56 2.49 10.73
C ILE A 70 -4.19 3.10 10.38
N PHE A 71 -4.16 4.24 9.67
CA PHE A 71 -2.91 4.98 9.40
C PHE A 71 -2.12 5.22 10.70
N LYS A 72 -2.80 5.70 11.76
CA LYS A 72 -2.19 5.93 13.09
C LYS A 72 -1.70 4.64 13.74
N LYS A 73 -2.49 3.55 13.70
CA LYS A 73 -2.09 2.25 14.26
C LYS A 73 -0.84 1.66 13.61
N TYR A 74 -0.60 1.97 12.33
CA TYR A 74 0.56 1.54 11.57
C TYR A 74 1.68 2.58 11.54
N THR A 75 1.58 3.66 12.32
CA THR A 75 2.54 4.77 12.37
C THR A 75 2.78 5.46 11.02
N SER A 76 1.90 5.24 10.03
CA SER A 76 1.87 5.97 8.76
C SER A 76 1.15 7.31 8.92
N HIS A 77 1.35 7.99 10.05
CA HIS A 77 0.75 9.27 10.36
C HIS A 77 1.76 10.09 11.14
N ASP A 78 2.03 11.30 10.68
CA ASP A 78 2.77 12.30 11.43
C ASP A 78 1.81 12.98 12.40
N ASP A 79 1.93 12.65 13.69
CA ASP A 79 1.11 13.24 14.75
C ASP A 79 1.50 14.69 15.08
N PHE A 80 2.72 15.11 14.76
CA PHE A 80 3.18 16.48 14.97
C PHE A 80 2.60 17.43 13.92
N GLU A 81 2.68 17.04 12.64
CA GLU A 81 2.08 17.83 11.55
C GLU A 81 0.59 17.51 11.29
N ASN A 82 0.06 16.47 11.95
CA ASN A 82 -1.28 15.91 11.73
C ASN A 82 -1.54 15.54 10.26
N LYS A 83 -0.56 14.87 9.63
CA LYS A 83 -0.60 14.49 8.22
C LYS A 83 -0.44 12.97 8.04
N PRO A 84 -1.21 12.34 7.14
CA PRO A 84 -0.95 10.96 6.75
C PRO A 84 0.35 10.85 5.95
N LEU A 85 1.07 9.74 6.13
CA LEU A 85 2.29 9.39 5.42
C LEU A 85 2.07 8.17 4.52
N HIS A 86 2.96 8.00 3.54
CA HIS A 86 3.00 6.77 2.77
C HIS A 86 3.56 5.65 3.64
N GLY A 87 3.08 4.43 3.41
CA GLY A 87 3.54 3.27 4.14
C GLY A 87 3.51 2.02 3.28
N THR A 88 4.57 1.22 3.31
CA THR A 88 4.62 -0.09 2.65
C THR A 88 5.07 -1.12 3.69
N PHE A 89 4.28 -2.16 3.90
CA PHE A 89 4.54 -3.15 4.94
C PHE A 89 4.52 -4.56 4.38
N VAL A 90 5.40 -5.40 4.91
CA VAL A 90 5.39 -6.85 4.71
C VAL A 90 4.85 -7.49 5.98
N ILE A 91 3.71 -8.16 5.87
CA ILE A 91 3.03 -8.79 7.01
C ILE A 91 2.95 -10.30 6.80
N ASP A 92 3.27 -11.07 7.83
CA ASP A 92 3.17 -12.54 7.80
C ASP A 92 1.74 -13.05 8.04
N LYS A 93 1.56 -14.38 8.05
CA LYS A 93 0.23 -15.01 8.24
C LYS A 93 -0.34 -14.85 9.66
N THR A 94 0.51 -14.50 10.62
CA THR A 94 0.13 -14.29 12.03
C THR A 94 -0.17 -12.82 12.34
N GLY A 95 0.04 -11.93 11.36
CA GLY A 95 -0.15 -10.49 11.53
C GLY A 95 1.10 -9.74 12.01
N ARG A 96 2.28 -10.39 12.05
CA ARG A 96 3.53 -9.70 12.41
C ARG A 96 4.05 -8.89 11.23
N ILE A 97 4.46 -7.65 11.49
CA ILE A 97 5.19 -6.81 10.54
C ILE A 97 6.62 -7.32 10.47
N LEU A 98 7.03 -7.84 9.32
CA LEU A 98 8.40 -8.30 9.06
C LEU A 98 9.30 -7.20 8.50
N TRP A 99 8.70 -6.23 7.81
CA TRP A 99 9.39 -5.07 7.25
C TRP A 99 8.41 -3.92 7.02
N SER A 100 8.89 -2.69 7.10
CA SER A 100 8.12 -1.49 6.80
C SER A 100 9.00 -0.39 6.24
N ASP A 101 8.46 0.36 5.30
CA ASP A 101 8.95 1.67 4.87
C ASP A 101 7.84 2.70 5.07
N ILE A 102 8.12 3.79 5.78
CA ILE A 102 7.17 4.86 6.07
C ILE A 102 7.87 6.18 5.79
N SER A 103 7.33 6.97 4.87
CA SER A 103 7.97 8.21 4.47
C SER A 103 6.98 9.21 3.86
N ALA A 104 7.48 10.43 3.58
CA ALA A 104 6.73 11.43 2.84
C ALA A 104 6.47 11.00 1.37
N ASP A 105 7.34 10.15 0.82
CA ASP A 105 7.26 9.62 -0.55
C ASP A 105 6.85 8.13 -0.56
N PRO A 106 6.17 7.66 -1.61
CA PRO A 106 5.84 6.24 -1.74
C PRO A 106 7.08 5.38 -2.03
N PHE A 107 7.08 4.16 -1.51
CA PHE A 107 8.12 3.19 -1.81
C PHE A 107 7.96 2.62 -3.24
N MET A 108 8.96 2.85 -4.10
CA MET A 108 8.88 2.52 -5.54
C MET A 108 9.77 1.35 -5.99
N ASP A 109 10.66 0.84 -5.14
CA ASP A 109 11.55 -0.28 -5.51
C ASP A 109 10.81 -1.64 -5.41
N LEU A 110 10.00 -1.94 -6.42
CA LEU A 110 9.17 -3.16 -6.44
C LEU A 110 9.99 -4.44 -6.54
N ASP A 111 11.17 -4.40 -7.18
CA ASP A 111 12.04 -5.57 -7.29
C ASP A 111 12.65 -5.92 -5.93
N PHE A 112 13.12 -4.92 -5.18
CA PHE A 112 13.50 -5.10 -3.78
C PHE A 112 12.32 -5.64 -2.97
N LEU A 113 11.14 -5.01 -3.07
CA LEU A 113 9.97 -5.37 -2.28
C LEU A 113 9.60 -6.85 -2.47
N ILE A 114 9.51 -7.31 -3.71
CA ILE A 114 9.14 -8.70 -4.03
C ILE A 114 10.20 -9.68 -3.51
N LYS A 115 11.49 -9.38 -3.78
CA LYS A 115 12.60 -10.25 -3.39
C LYS A 115 12.71 -10.36 -1.87
N GLU A 116 12.67 -9.23 -1.18
CA GLU A 116 12.85 -9.18 0.27
C GLU A 116 11.64 -9.75 1.01
N SER A 117 10.42 -9.44 0.57
CA SER A 117 9.20 -10.06 1.12
C SER A 117 9.26 -11.58 1.03
N SER A 118 9.68 -12.10 -0.13
CA SER A 118 9.80 -13.55 -0.35
C SER A 118 10.86 -14.18 0.56
N ARG A 119 11.95 -13.48 0.84
CA ARG A 119 13.01 -13.94 1.76
C ARG A 119 12.51 -13.95 3.20
N LEU A 120 11.93 -12.84 3.68
CA LEU A 120 11.43 -12.68 5.04
C LEU A 120 10.33 -13.70 5.36
N LEU A 121 9.37 -13.89 4.46
CA LEU A 121 8.28 -14.86 4.66
C LEU A 121 8.77 -16.32 4.70
N LYS A 122 9.93 -16.65 4.13
CA LYS A 122 10.54 -17.99 4.25
C LYS A 122 11.27 -18.17 5.58
N LEU A 123 11.84 -17.10 6.13
CA LEU A 123 12.57 -17.14 7.41
C LEU A 123 11.65 -17.17 8.63
N HIS A 124 10.43 -16.65 8.49
CA HIS A 124 9.44 -16.53 9.56
C HIS A 124 8.22 -17.44 9.37
N GLN A 125 8.39 -18.52 8.60
CA GLN A 125 7.37 -19.55 8.36
C GLN A 125 7.13 -20.43 9.58
#